data_AF-A0A8T5LTJ3-F1
#
_entry.id   AF-A0A8T5LTJ3-F1
#
_cell.length_a   1.000
_cell.length_b   1.000
_cell.length_c   1.000
_cell.angle_alpha   90.00
_cell.angle_beta   90.00
_cell.angle_gamma   90.00
#
_symmetry.space_group_name_H-M   'P 1'
#
loop_
_entity.id
_entity.type
_entity.pdbx_description
1 polymer ?
#
loop_
_entity_poly.entity_id
_entity_poly.type
_entity_poly.pdbx_seq_one_letter_code
_entity_poly.pdbx_strand_id
1 'polypeptide(L)'
;MFAGLRNKLSNFSNQFKKKVSEKPETIPIEKTISHKERLKAKIGIGKKVKAMVTGTILISENDLGTLLEELELSLLEADVEQETALEIVSQIKQKLVGKKIERTRLDAVLKKEIQEALLNILNLPGIDLLEKSQAKKPLVLLLLGPNGAGKTTTIAKLTRFFQKNGKQCVWAASDTFRAASIEQLEKHAQQLNVRIIKHKYGADPAAVAFDAIQSAQAHKLDVVLIDSAGRQETNKNLMEELKKIVRVAKPDLKVFVAESYSGQA
;
A
#
# COMPACT_ATOMS: atom_id res chain seq x y z
N MET A 1 -15.65 -4.50 1.67
CA MET A 1 -14.27 -4.14 2.04
C MET A 1 -13.96 -2.75 1.49
N PHE A 2 -13.30 -1.89 2.28
CA PHE A 2 -12.94 -0.50 1.92
C PHE A 2 -14.10 0.45 1.56
N ALA A 3 -15.28 0.28 2.18
CA ALA A 3 -16.45 1.11 1.87
C ALA A 3 -16.26 2.58 2.24
N GLY A 4 -15.61 2.87 3.38
CA GLY A 4 -15.30 4.23 3.83
C GLY A 4 -14.52 5.01 2.77
N LEU A 5 -13.33 4.53 2.41
CA LEU A 5 -12.50 5.12 1.36
C LEU A 5 -13.23 5.25 0.02
N ARG A 6 -13.95 4.20 -0.42
CA ARG A 6 -14.70 4.23 -1.69
C ARG A 6 -15.76 5.33 -1.71
N ASN A 7 -16.49 5.50 -0.61
CA ASN A 7 -17.54 6.51 -0.52
C ASN A 7 -16.96 7.93 -0.55
N LYS A 8 -15.84 8.17 0.15
CA LYS A 8 -15.15 9.46 0.13
C LYS A 8 -14.65 9.85 -1.26
N LEU A 9 -14.00 8.91 -1.97
CA LEU A 9 -13.54 9.11 -3.35
C LEU A 9 -14.70 9.36 -4.34
N SER A 10 -15.83 8.66 -4.13
CA SER A 10 -17.05 8.86 -4.93
C SER A 10 -17.68 10.24 -4.68
N ASN A 11 -17.71 10.70 -3.43
CA ASN A 11 -18.23 12.03 -3.07
C ASN A 11 -17.40 13.14 -3.70
N PHE A 12 -16.07 13.07 -3.60
CA PHE A 12 -15.17 13.98 -4.30
C PHE A 12 -15.45 14.01 -5.80
N SER A 13 -15.61 12.83 -6.41
CA SER A 13 -15.90 12.72 -7.84
C SER A 13 -17.21 13.40 -8.24
N ASN A 14 -18.24 13.31 -7.40
CA ASN A 14 -19.53 13.93 -7.65
C ASN A 14 -19.51 15.45 -7.47
N GLN A 15 -18.85 15.95 -6.41
CA GLN A 15 -18.69 17.39 -6.18
C GLN A 15 -17.88 18.04 -7.32
N PHE A 16 -16.81 17.39 -7.77
CA PHE A 16 -15.99 17.85 -8.89
C PHE A 16 -16.82 17.95 -10.18
N LYS A 17 -17.59 16.91 -10.51
CA LYS A 17 -18.49 16.95 -11.68
C LYS A 17 -19.45 18.12 -11.61
N LYS A 18 -20.08 18.34 -10.46
CA LYS A 18 -21.03 19.46 -10.27
C LYS A 18 -20.34 20.79 -10.56
N LYS A 19 -19.22 21.07 -9.89
CA LYS A 19 -18.46 22.33 -10.03
C LYS A 19 -17.96 22.57 -11.46
N VAL A 20 -17.52 21.51 -12.15
CA VAL A 20 -17.00 21.61 -13.53
C VAL A 20 -18.12 21.68 -14.56
N SER A 21 -19.26 21.02 -14.35
CA SER A 21 -20.42 21.07 -15.26
C SER A 21 -21.05 22.46 -15.37
N GLU A 22 -20.94 23.27 -14.31
CA GLU A 22 -21.44 24.65 -14.26
C GLU A 22 -20.56 25.65 -15.04
N LYS A 23 -19.35 25.24 -15.48
CA LYS A 23 -18.47 26.12 -16.26
C LYS A 23 -18.94 26.30 -17.70
N PRO A 24 -18.84 27.51 -18.29
CA PRO A 24 -19.05 27.69 -19.72
C PRO A 24 -18.02 26.87 -20.52
N GLU A 25 -18.49 26.26 -21.61
CA GLU A 25 -17.63 25.46 -22.49
C GLU A 25 -16.53 26.33 -23.13
N THR A 26 -15.39 25.72 -23.40
CA THR A 26 -14.29 26.44 -24.04
C THR A 26 -14.65 26.80 -25.48
N ILE A 27 -14.44 28.06 -25.84
CA ILE A 27 -14.47 28.50 -27.24
C ILE A 27 -13.09 28.19 -27.84
N PRO A 28 -13.00 27.57 -29.03
CA PRO A 28 -11.74 27.41 -29.73
C PRO A 28 -11.21 28.79 -30.07
N ILE A 29 -10.01 29.09 -29.60
CA ILE A 29 -9.25 30.25 -30.06
C ILE A 29 -8.83 29.91 -31.49
N GLU A 30 -9.60 30.37 -32.48
CA GLU A 30 -9.13 30.38 -33.87
C GLU A 30 -7.79 31.11 -33.90
N LYS A 31 -6.82 30.45 -34.53
CA LYS A 31 -5.44 30.93 -34.69
C LYS A 31 -5.43 32.43 -35.01
N THR A 32 -4.59 33.14 -34.25
CA THR A 32 -4.14 34.52 -34.43
C THR A 32 -4.43 35.07 -35.83
N ILE A 33 -5.54 35.81 -35.96
CA ILE A 33 -5.75 36.66 -37.13
C ILE A 33 -4.57 37.64 -37.17
N SER A 34 -3.74 37.48 -38.20
CA SER A 34 -2.60 38.33 -38.47
C SER A 34 -3.03 39.80 -38.41
N HIS A 35 -2.21 40.65 -37.79
CA HIS A 35 -2.46 42.09 -37.67
C HIS A 35 -2.76 42.78 -39.03
N LYS A 36 -2.39 42.13 -40.14
CA LYS A 36 -2.67 42.56 -41.51
C LYS A 36 -4.14 42.44 -41.95
N GLU A 37 -4.95 41.60 -41.32
CA GLU A 37 -6.36 41.39 -41.71
C GLU A 37 -7.33 42.35 -41.00
N ARG A 38 -6.92 42.96 -39.88
CA ARG A 38 -7.72 43.98 -39.17
C ARG A 38 -7.98 45.24 -40.00
N LEU A 39 -7.10 45.57 -40.95
CA LEU A 39 -7.21 46.78 -41.77
C LEU A 39 -8.13 46.63 -42.99
N LYS A 40 -8.49 45.40 -43.40
CA LYS A 40 -9.45 45.19 -44.50
C LYS A 40 -10.90 45.04 -44.06
N ALA A 41 -11.18 45.00 -42.75
CA ALA A 41 -12.52 44.83 -42.20
C ALA A 41 -13.27 46.15 -41.94
N LYS A 42 -12.99 47.22 -42.69
CA LYS A 42 -13.74 48.49 -42.58
C LYS A 42 -14.82 48.69 -43.65
N ILE A 43 -14.99 47.77 -44.61
CA ILE A 43 -16.03 47.88 -45.63
C ILE A 43 -16.56 46.48 -45.94
N GLY A 44 -17.80 46.18 -45.52
CA GLY A 44 -18.51 44.96 -45.96
C GLY A 44 -19.15 44.13 -44.84
N ILE A 45 -20.40 44.48 -44.52
CA ILE A 45 -21.56 43.60 -44.27
C ILE A 45 -21.26 42.20 -43.66
N GLY A 46 -21.66 42.03 -42.41
CA GLY A 46 -22.26 40.80 -41.87
C GLY A 46 -21.52 39.47 -42.06
N LYS A 47 -20.62 39.12 -41.14
CA LYS A 47 -20.36 37.71 -40.80
C LYS A 47 -20.43 37.53 -39.28
N LYS A 48 -21.55 36.94 -38.83
CA LYS A 48 -21.66 36.33 -37.51
C LYS A 48 -20.54 35.31 -37.36
N VAL A 49 -19.51 35.63 -36.59
CA VAL A 49 -18.53 34.64 -36.12
C VAL A 49 -19.29 33.76 -35.12
N LYS A 50 -19.80 32.63 -35.60
CA LYS A 50 -20.45 31.62 -34.77
C LYS A 50 -19.33 30.82 -34.12
N ALA A 51 -18.90 31.25 -32.93
CA ALA A 51 -17.98 30.48 -32.10
C ALA A 51 -18.51 29.03 -31.96
N MET A 52 -17.81 28.05 -32.55
CA MET A 52 -18.14 26.64 -32.36
C MET A 52 -17.72 26.25 -30.96
N VAL A 53 -18.68 26.13 -30.06
CA VAL A 53 -18.44 25.66 -28.70
C VAL A 53 -18.06 24.17 -28.78
N THR A 54 -16.89 23.79 -28.26
CA THR A 54 -16.31 22.46 -28.52
C THR A 54 -16.81 21.34 -27.59
N GLY A 55 -17.75 21.59 -26.67
CA GLY A 55 -18.17 20.56 -25.70
C GLY A 55 -17.09 20.17 -24.67
N THR A 56 -15.94 20.85 -24.71
CA THR A 56 -14.76 20.58 -23.86
C THR A 56 -14.63 21.61 -22.76
N ILE A 57 -14.06 21.18 -21.63
CA ILE A 57 -13.73 22.05 -20.49
C ILE A 57 -12.23 21.96 -20.22
N LEU A 58 -11.61 23.10 -19.93
CA LEU A 58 -10.26 23.19 -19.39
C LEU A 58 -10.34 23.17 -17.86
N ILE A 59 -9.66 22.21 -17.22
CA ILE A 59 -9.54 22.17 -15.76
C ILE A 59 -8.47 23.15 -15.32
N SER A 60 -8.84 24.06 -14.42
CA SER A 60 -7.97 25.03 -13.77
C SER A 60 -7.68 24.64 -12.32
N GLU A 61 -6.66 25.24 -11.72
CA GLU A 61 -6.36 25.00 -10.30
C GLU A 61 -7.51 25.39 -9.38
N ASN A 62 -8.21 26.49 -9.67
CA ASN A 62 -9.34 26.97 -8.86
C ASN A 62 -10.53 25.99 -8.84
N ASP A 63 -10.68 25.16 -9.88
CA ASP A 63 -11.71 24.11 -9.91
C ASP A 63 -11.44 23.05 -8.86
N LEU A 64 -10.16 22.72 -8.69
CA LEU A 64 -9.69 21.63 -7.85
C LEU A 64 -9.41 22.06 -6.42
N GLY A 65 -8.90 23.28 -6.18
CA GLY A 65 -8.36 23.73 -4.89
C GLY A 65 -9.17 23.29 -3.67
N THR A 66 -10.35 23.88 -3.47
CA THR A 66 -11.23 23.57 -2.32
C THR A 66 -11.66 22.09 -2.27
N LEU A 67 -11.83 21.44 -3.43
CA LEU A 67 -12.27 20.04 -3.48
C LEU A 67 -11.15 19.07 -3.11
N LEU A 68 -9.91 19.43 -3.41
CA LEU A 68 -8.73 18.67 -3.04
C LEU A 68 -8.43 18.79 -1.55
N GLU A 69 -8.66 19.96 -0.96
CA GLU A 69 -8.60 20.15 0.51
C GLU A 69 -9.67 19.30 1.22
N GLU A 70 -10.91 19.30 0.72
CA GLU A 70 -11.98 18.42 1.24
C GLU A 70 -11.66 16.93 1.07
N LEU A 71 -11.01 16.55 -0.04
CA LEU A 71 -10.57 15.19 -0.28
C LEU A 71 -9.46 14.78 0.70
N GLU A 72 -8.49 15.65 0.96
CA GLU A 72 -7.43 15.41 1.94
C GLU A 72 -8.02 15.10 3.31
N LEU A 73 -8.89 15.98 3.82
CA LEU A 73 -9.59 15.77 5.09
C LEU A 73 -10.38 14.46 5.10
N SER A 74 -11.06 14.16 3.99
CA SER A 74 -11.81 12.92 3.82
C SER A 74 -10.94 11.66 3.84
N LEU A 75 -9.70 11.73 3.35
CA LEU A 75 -8.73 10.63 3.38
C LEU A 75 -8.19 10.44 4.80
N LEU A 76 -7.89 11.54 5.52
CA LEU A 76 -7.49 11.50 6.93
C LEU A 76 -8.57 10.86 7.80
N GLU A 77 -9.85 11.23 7.60
CA GLU A 77 -11.00 10.61 8.27
C GLU A 77 -11.17 9.11 7.94
N ALA A 78 -10.52 8.63 6.88
CA ALA A 78 -10.54 7.24 6.45
C ALA A 78 -9.25 6.47 6.86
N ASP A 79 -8.53 6.97 7.86
CA ASP A 79 -7.28 6.43 8.40
C ASP A 79 -6.11 6.40 7.39
N VAL A 80 -6.16 7.23 6.34
CA VAL A 80 -5.01 7.42 5.45
C VAL A 80 -4.01 8.34 6.12
N GLU A 81 -2.74 7.94 6.13
CA GLU A 81 -1.65 8.71 6.73
C GLU A 81 -1.48 10.06 6.02
N GLN A 82 -1.06 11.09 6.75
CA GLN A 82 -1.08 12.48 6.26
C GLN A 82 -0.20 12.69 5.03
N GLU A 83 1.05 12.23 5.05
CA GLU A 83 1.96 12.32 3.90
C GLU A 83 1.36 11.58 2.68
N THR A 84 0.77 10.42 2.91
CA THR A 84 0.10 9.61 1.88
C THR A 84 -1.12 10.33 1.29
N ALA A 85 -1.95 10.96 2.13
CA ALA A 85 -3.12 11.72 1.69
C ALA A 85 -2.70 12.94 0.85
N LEU A 86 -1.70 13.68 1.32
CA LEU A 86 -1.10 14.81 0.59
C LEU A 86 -0.53 14.36 -0.76
N GLU A 87 0.16 13.22 -0.80
CA GLU A 87 0.70 12.70 -2.04
C GLU A 87 -0.41 12.31 -3.04
N ILE A 88 -1.46 11.62 -2.60
CA ILE A 88 -2.62 11.27 -3.43
C ILE A 88 -3.23 12.54 -4.05
N VAL A 89 -3.49 13.55 -3.22
CA VAL A 89 -4.10 14.82 -3.64
C VAL A 89 -3.20 15.56 -4.62
N SER A 90 -1.90 15.61 -4.34
CA SER A 90 -0.89 16.23 -5.22
C SER A 90 -0.83 15.55 -6.59
N GLN A 91 -0.81 14.21 -6.64
CA GLN A 91 -0.82 13.46 -7.89
C GLN A 91 -2.11 13.70 -8.70
N ILE A 92 -3.27 13.75 -8.04
CA ILE A 92 -4.55 14.06 -8.70
C ILE A 92 -4.52 15.49 -9.29
N LYS A 93 -4.02 16.48 -8.52
CA LYS A 93 -3.88 17.87 -8.99
C LYS A 93 -3.04 17.94 -10.26
N GLN A 94 -1.83 17.37 -10.20
CA GLN A 94 -0.87 17.39 -11.32
C GLN A 94 -1.45 16.74 -12.59
N LYS A 95 -2.22 15.67 -12.41
CA LYS A 95 -2.83 14.94 -13.52
C LYS A 95 -4.02 15.65 -14.15
N LEU A 96 -4.76 16.48 -13.42
CA LEU A 96 -6.00 17.08 -13.89
C LEU A 96 -5.83 18.54 -14.34
N VAL A 97 -5.00 19.33 -13.66
CA VAL A 97 -4.80 20.75 -14.00
C VAL A 97 -4.26 20.89 -15.43
N GLY A 98 -4.88 21.75 -16.23
CA GLY A 98 -4.49 22.01 -17.62
C GLY A 98 -5.04 20.99 -18.64
N LYS A 99 -5.67 19.89 -18.20
CA LYS A 99 -6.32 18.95 -19.13
C LYS A 99 -7.57 19.58 -19.75
N LYS A 100 -7.69 19.46 -21.07
CA LYS A 100 -8.93 19.69 -21.82
C LYS A 100 -9.70 18.38 -21.94
N ILE A 101 -10.91 18.33 -21.41
CA ILE A 101 -11.71 17.10 -21.33
C ILE A 101 -13.10 17.36 -21.91
N GLU A 102 -13.60 16.43 -22.73
CA GLU A 102 -14.99 16.39 -23.15
C GLU A 102 -15.91 16.17 -21.95
N ARG A 103 -16.98 16.97 -21.81
CA ARG A 103 -17.93 16.84 -20.69
C ARG A 103 -18.46 15.42 -20.50
N THR A 104 -18.74 14.73 -21.60
CA THR A 104 -19.25 13.34 -21.62
C THR A 104 -18.24 12.32 -21.06
N ARG A 105 -16.95 12.64 -21.05
CA ARG A 105 -15.86 11.78 -20.58
C ARG A 105 -15.32 12.15 -19.21
N LEU A 106 -15.82 13.22 -18.59
CA LEU A 106 -15.28 13.77 -17.34
C LEU A 106 -15.22 12.72 -16.23
N ASP A 107 -16.28 11.92 -16.06
CA ASP A 107 -16.35 10.86 -15.07
C ASP A 107 -15.27 9.79 -15.28
N ALA A 108 -15.17 9.29 -16.51
CA ALA A 108 -14.23 8.25 -16.87
C ALA A 108 -12.77 8.72 -16.68
N VAL A 109 -12.46 9.97 -17.07
CA VAL A 109 -11.13 10.54 -16.88
C VAL A 109 -10.83 10.69 -15.39
N LEU A 110 -11.73 11.30 -14.62
CA LEU A 110 -11.50 11.52 -13.19
C LEU A 110 -11.25 10.21 -12.43
N LYS A 111 -12.11 9.20 -12.67
CA LYS A 111 -11.96 7.87 -12.07
C LYS A 111 -10.61 7.24 -12.41
N LYS A 112 -10.18 7.37 -13.67
CA LYS A 112 -8.88 6.88 -14.13
C LYS A 112 -7.73 7.59 -13.42
N GLU A 113 -7.72 8.92 -13.34
CA GLU A 113 -6.62 9.65 -12.70
C GLU A 113 -6.51 9.34 -11.20
N ILE A 114 -7.65 9.22 -10.50
CA ILE A 114 -7.69 8.79 -9.09
C ILE A 114 -7.15 7.37 -8.95
N GLN A 115 -7.60 6.44 -9.79
CA GLN A 115 -7.12 5.05 -9.75
C GLN A 115 -5.62 4.99 -9.94
N GLU A 116 -5.08 5.71 -10.93
CA GLU A 116 -3.64 5.74 -11.16
C GLU A 116 -2.87 6.40 -10.02
N ALA A 117 -3.40 7.45 -9.38
CA ALA A 117 -2.77 8.05 -8.20
C ALA A 117 -2.66 7.03 -7.05
N LEU A 118 -3.74 6.28 -6.78
CA LEU A 118 -3.72 5.20 -5.78
C LEU A 118 -2.76 4.06 -6.15
N LEU A 119 -2.72 3.67 -7.43
CA LEU A 119 -1.80 2.63 -7.89
C LEU A 119 -0.34 3.04 -7.77
N ASN A 120 -0.03 4.32 -8.01
CA ASN A 120 1.32 4.86 -7.85
C ASN A 120 1.79 4.78 -6.40
N ILE A 121 0.94 5.13 -5.43
CA ILE A 121 1.24 4.99 -3.99
C ILE A 121 1.52 3.52 -3.63
N LEU A 122 0.78 2.59 -4.22
CA LEU A 122 0.92 1.16 -3.96
C LEU A 122 2.03 0.49 -4.79
N ASN A 123 2.71 1.23 -5.66
CA ASN A 123 3.73 0.69 -6.55
C ASN A 123 5.07 0.50 -5.84
N LEU A 124 5.11 -0.50 -4.96
CA LEU A 124 6.32 -0.91 -4.26
C LEU A 124 6.99 -2.10 -5.00
N PRO A 125 8.32 -2.22 -4.95
CA PRO A 125 9.01 -3.40 -5.46
C PRO A 125 8.43 -4.66 -4.81
N GLY A 126 7.93 -5.57 -5.65
CA GLY A 126 7.42 -6.86 -5.19
C GLY A 126 8.52 -7.71 -4.54
N ILE A 127 8.12 -8.58 -3.63
CA ILE A 127 9.01 -9.58 -3.02
C ILE A 127 8.55 -10.96 -3.47
N ASP A 128 9.35 -11.63 -4.29
CA ASP A 128 9.14 -13.05 -4.61
C ASP A 128 9.82 -13.94 -3.55
N LEU A 129 8.99 -14.54 -2.69
CA LEU A 129 9.45 -15.44 -1.64
C LEU A 129 10.05 -16.75 -2.19
N LEU A 130 9.56 -17.23 -3.33
CA LEU A 130 10.06 -18.46 -3.94
C LEU A 130 11.42 -18.23 -4.56
N GLU A 131 11.60 -17.14 -5.29
CA GLU A 131 12.91 -16.71 -5.83
C GLU A 131 13.93 -16.57 -4.69
N LYS A 132 13.58 -15.86 -3.61
CA LYS A 132 14.47 -15.70 -2.45
C LYS A 132 14.83 -17.04 -1.79
N SER A 133 13.89 -17.98 -1.71
CA SER A 133 14.12 -19.33 -1.18
C SER A 133 14.98 -20.22 -2.08
N GLN A 134 15.14 -19.85 -3.35
CA GLN A 134 16.05 -20.51 -4.28
C GLN A 134 17.45 -19.90 -4.22
N ALA A 135 17.53 -18.57 -4.12
CA ALA A 135 18.79 -17.83 -4.09
C ALA A 135 19.62 -18.08 -2.84
N LYS A 136 18.98 -18.32 -1.68
CA LYS A 136 19.66 -18.59 -0.42
C LYS A 136 18.93 -19.65 0.39
N LYS A 137 19.70 -20.60 0.95
CA LYS A 137 19.19 -21.66 1.84
C LYS A 137 20.01 -21.76 3.15
N PRO A 138 19.36 -21.77 4.33
CA PRO A 138 17.94 -21.47 4.51
C PRO A 138 17.65 -19.98 4.25
N LEU A 139 16.49 -19.70 3.67
CA LEU A 139 15.90 -18.37 3.68
C LEU A 139 15.33 -18.09 5.08
N VAL A 140 15.81 -17.05 5.75
CA VAL A 140 15.42 -16.76 7.14
C VAL A 140 14.41 -15.62 7.20
N LEU A 141 13.19 -15.92 7.68
CA LEU A 141 12.10 -14.96 7.88
C LEU A 141 11.86 -14.74 9.37
N LEU A 142 11.94 -13.50 9.81
CA LEU A 142 11.53 -13.07 11.15
C LEU A 142 10.17 -12.39 11.08
N LEU A 143 9.16 -12.95 11.75
CA LEU A 143 7.86 -12.31 11.87
C LEU A 143 7.81 -11.44 13.11
N LEU A 144 7.37 -10.20 12.94
CA LEU A 144 7.31 -9.13 13.93
C LEU A 144 5.90 -8.57 13.99
N GLY A 145 5.53 -7.93 15.10
CA GLY A 145 4.24 -7.27 15.27
C GLY A 145 3.63 -7.47 16.66
N PRO A 146 2.58 -6.73 17.00
CA PRO A 146 1.96 -6.78 18.32
C PRO A 146 1.31 -8.13 18.61
N ASN A 147 0.88 -8.33 19.86
CA ASN A 147 0.05 -9.48 20.21
C ASN A 147 -1.30 -9.41 19.49
N GLY A 148 -1.88 -10.57 19.17
CA GLY A 148 -3.14 -10.65 18.45
C GLY A 148 -3.01 -10.51 16.94
N ALA A 149 -1.96 -9.85 16.42
CA ALA A 149 -1.76 -9.60 14.99
C ALA A 149 -1.74 -10.82 14.06
N GLY A 150 -1.69 -12.05 14.61
CA GLY A 150 -1.76 -13.27 13.82
C GLY A 150 -0.41 -13.77 13.29
N LYS A 151 0.71 -13.43 13.94
CA LYS A 151 2.07 -13.90 13.60
C LYS A 151 2.16 -15.42 13.48
N THR A 152 1.81 -16.15 14.54
CA THR A 152 1.83 -17.63 14.60
C THR A 152 0.97 -18.26 13.48
N THR A 153 -0.24 -17.75 13.24
CA THR A 153 -1.11 -18.22 12.14
C THR A 153 -0.53 -17.88 10.76
N THR A 154 0.14 -16.74 10.63
CA THR A 154 0.82 -16.33 9.40
C THR A 154 2.01 -17.23 9.09
N ILE A 155 2.78 -17.67 10.10
CA ILE A 155 3.82 -18.69 9.95
C ILE A 155 3.25 -19.98 9.37
N ALA A 156 2.11 -20.45 9.90
CA ALA A 156 1.45 -21.65 9.39
C ALA A 156 1.03 -21.49 7.90
N LYS A 157 0.44 -20.33 7.54
CA LYS A 157 0.04 -20.02 6.17
C LYS A 157 1.23 -19.93 5.20
N LEU A 158 2.30 -19.21 5.58
CA LEU A 158 3.54 -19.12 4.80
C LEU A 158 4.17 -20.49 4.61
N THR A 159 4.16 -21.33 5.64
CA THR A 159 4.68 -22.69 5.54
C THR A 159 3.88 -23.53 4.56
N ARG A 160 2.54 -23.45 4.60
CA ARG A 160 1.70 -24.13 3.62
C ARG A 160 1.95 -23.63 2.19
N PHE A 161 2.20 -22.32 2.01
CA PHE A 161 2.61 -21.76 0.73
C PHE A 161 3.94 -22.35 0.25
N PHE A 162 4.96 -22.39 1.11
CA PHE A 162 6.26 -22.98 0.78
C PHE A 162 6.19 -24.49 0.48
N GLN A 163 5.48 -25.26 1.30
CA GLN A 163 5.28 -26.71 1.09
C GLN A 163 4.54 -27.02 -0.21
N LYS A 164 3.51 -26.24 -0.58
CA LYS A 164 2.83 -26.37 -1.87
C LYS A 164 3.75 -26.14 -3.07
N ASN A 165 4.85 -25.42 -2.86
CA ASN A 165 5.89 -25.17 -3.85
C ASN A 165 7.15 -26.04 -3.63
N GLY A 166 7.01 -27.17 -2.94
CA GLY A 166 8.07 -28.16 -2.76
C GLY A 166 9.21 -27.74 -1.82
N LYS A 167 9.00 -26.71 -0.99
CA LYS A 167 10.00 -26.21 -0.03
C LYS A 167 9.80 -26.80 1.36
N GLN A 168 10.89 -27.15 2.02
CA GLN A 168 10.91 -27.65 3.39
C GLN A 168 11.19 -26.52 4.39
N CYS A 169 10.39 -26.47 5.45
CA CYS A 169 10.47 -25.43 6.47
C CYS A 169 10.86 -25.99 7.84
N VAL A 170 11.45 -25.14 8.68
CA VAL A 170 11.57 -25.33 10.14
C VAL A 170 11.16 -24.05 10.85
N TRP A 171 10.56 -24.19 12.04
CA TRP A 171 10.12 -23.05 12.83
C TRP A 171 10.97 -22.86 14.08
N ALA A 172 11.19 -21.60 14.45
CA ALA A 172 11.78 -21.21 15.73
C ALA A 172 10.70 -20.64 16.65
N ALA A 173 10.50 -21.25 17.82
CA ALA A 173 9.56 -20.78 18.84
C ALA A 173 10.23 -19.71 19.73
N SER A 174 10.49 -18.53 19.17
CA SER A 174 11.19 -17.44 19.86
C SER A 174 10.27 -16.56 20.73
N ASP A 175 8.95 -16.79 20.77
CA ASP A 175 8.05 -16.26 21.83
C ASP A 175 8.17 -17.12 23.11
N THR A 176 9.33 -17.07 23.76
CA THR A 176 9.72 -18.01 24.83
C THR A 176 9.00 -17.77 26.17
N PHE A 177 8.30 -16.65 26.32
CA PHE A 177 7.60 -16.26 27.55
C PHE A 177 6.09 -16.50 27.50
N ARG A 178 5.54 -16.97 26.37
CA ARG A 178 4.08 -17.22 26.22
C ARG A 178 3.82 -18.69 25.94
N ALA A 179 3.69 -19.48 27.00
CA ALA A 179 3.46 -20.92 26.92
C ALA A 179 2.26 -21.30 26.01
N ALA A 180 1.14 -20.57 26.11
CA ALA A 180 -0.02 -20.81 25.25
C ALA A 180 0.25 -20.56 23.76
N SER A 181 1.12 -19.60 23.42
CA SER A 181 1.51 -19.34 22.03
C SER A 181 2.43 -20.43 21.49
N ILE A 182 3.33 -20.96 22.33
CA ILE A 182 4.15 -22.12 21.98
C ILE A 182 3.26 -23.35 21.72
N GLU A 183 2.28 -23.62 22.58
CA GLU A 183 1.32 -24.73 22.38
C GLU A 183 0.52 -24.58 21.07
N GLN A 184 0.09 -23.35 20.75
CA GLN A 184 -0.59 -23.07 19.50
C GLN A 184 0.32 -23.31 18.29
N LEU A 185 1.57 -22.84 18.35
CA LEU A 185 2.57 -23.08 17.31
C LEU A 185 2.79 -24.59 17.11
N GLU A 186 2.87 -25.36 18.18
CA GLU A 186 3.00 -26.83 18.15
C GLU A 186 1.84 -27.53 17.45
N LYS A 187 0.61 -27.15 17.77
CA LYS A 187 -0.58 -27.70 17.09
C LYS A 187 -0.53 -27.45 15.59
N HIS A 188 -0.16 -26.24 15.16
CA HIS A 188 -0.02 -25.92 13.74
C HIS A 188 1.12 -26.69 13.08
N ALA A 189 2.26 -26.83 13.75
CA ALA A 189 3.39 -27.57 13.21
C ALA A 189 3.08 -29.05 13.07
N GLN A 190 2.38 -29.64 14.04
CA GLN A 190 1.91 -31.02 13.96
C GLN A 190 0.97 -31.22 12.76
N GLN A 191 0.00 -30.31 12.56
CA GLN A 191 -0.92 -30.36 11.43
C GLN A 191 -0.21 -30.23 10.06
N LEU A 192 0.89 -29.49 10.02
CA LEU A 192 1.67 -29.26 8.79
C LEU A 192 2.87 -30.20 8.64
N ASN A 193 3.10 -31.12 9.60
CA ASN A 193 4.30 -31.96 9.67
C ASN A 193 5.61 -31.16 9.58
N VAL A 194 5.72 -30.10 10.38
CA VAL A 194 6.88 -29.19 10.41
C VAL A 194 7.63 -29.36 11.72
N ARG A 195 8.97 -29.33 11.66
CA ARG A 195 9.80 -29.34 12.86
C ARG A 195 9.79 -27.97 13.54
N ILE A 196 9.67 -27.96 14.88
CA ILE A 196 9.87 -26.77 15.71
C ILE A 196 11.16 -26.94 16.51
N ILE A 197 11.96 -25.88 16.56
CA ILE A 197 13.01 -25.70 17.55
C ILE A 197 12.46 -24.79 18.66
N LYS A 198 12.48 -25.31 19.89
CA LYS A 198 12.00 -24.63 21.11
C LYS A 198 12.92 -24.98 22.27
N HIS A 199 13.10 -24.04 23.20
CA HIS A 199 13.82 -24.27 24.45
C HIS A 199 12.87 -24.29 25.65
N LYS A 200 13.42 -24.34 26.86
CA LYS A 200 12.65 -24.19 28.09
C LYS A 200 11.96 -22.82 28.15
N TYR A 201 10.86 -22.73 28.88
CA TYR A 201 10.17 -21.47 29.14
C TYR A 201 11.14 -20.40 29.67
N GLY A 202 11.05 -19.17 29.14
CA GLY A 202 11.91 -18.05 29.49
C GLY A 202 13.36 -18.15 28.97
N ALA A 203 13.65 -19.09 28.08
CA ALA A 203 14.95 -19.15 27.40
C ALA A 203 15.17 -17.93 26.48
N ASP A 204 16.42 -17.69 26.11
CA ASP A 204 16.80 -16.61 25.21
C ASP A 204 16.19 -16.79 23.80
N PRO A 205 15.29 -15.89 23.35
CA PRO A 205 14.65 -15.96 22.03
C PRO A 205 15.65 -16.03 20.87
N ALA A 206 16.79 -15.34 21.00
CA ALA A 206 17.81 -15.28 19.97
C ALA A 206 18.56 -16.61 19.84
N ALA A 207 18.76 -17.33 20.94
CA ALA A 207 19.37 -18.66 20.92
C ALA A 207 18.46 -19.68 20.20
N VAL A 208 17.14 -19.64 20.46
CA VAL A 208 16.17 -20.50 19.76
C VAL A 208 16.20 -20.25 18.25
N ALA A 209 16.25 -18.99 17.82
CA ALA A 209 16.33 -18.62 16.41
C ALA A 209 17.65 -19.11 15.78
N PHE A 210 18.77 -18.95 16.49
CA PHE A 210 20.07 -19.43 16.04
C PHE A 210 20.08 -20.95 15.84
N ASP A 211 19.60 -21.71 16.82
CA ASP A 211 19.57 -23.16 16.76
C ASP A 211 18.64 -23.69 15.66
N ALA A 212 17.56 -22.97 15.36
CA ALA A 212 16.71 -23.26 14.19
C ALA A 212 17.45 -23.10 12.87
N ILE A 213 18.27 -22.05 12.73
CA ILE A 213 19.08 -21.83 11.54
C ILE A 213 20.16 -22.91 11.40
N GLN A 214 20.86 -23.24 12.49
CA GLN A 214 21.86 -24.31 12.50
C GLN A 214 21.23 -25.66 12.13
N SER A 215 20.06 -25.96 12.70
CA SER A 215 19.29 -27.17 12.37
C SER A 215 18.90 -27.20 10.89
N ALA A 216 18.41 -26.09 10.34
CA ALA A 216 18.06 -25.99 8.92
C ALA A 216 19.26 -26.22 8.01
N GLN A 217 20.42 -25.64 8.33
CA GLN A 217 21.66 -25.84 7.57
C GLN A 217 22.11 -27.30 7.60
N ALA A 218 22.12 -27.93 8.78
CA ALA A 218 22.53 -29.33 8.96
C ALA A 218 21.62 -30.30 8.18
N HIS A 219 20.31 -30.02 8.12
CA HIS A 219 19.32 -30.85 7.43
C HIS A 219 19.02 -30.36 6.00
N LYS A 220 19.76 -29.35 5.49
CA LYS A 220 19.59 -28.75 4.16
C LYS A 220 18.14 -28.29 3.86
N LEU A 221 17.46 -27.73 4.87
CA LEU A 221 16.11 -27.21 4.72
C LEU A 221 16.10 -25.86 3.99
N ASP A 222 14.99 -25.54 3.32
CA ASP A 222 14.90 -24.37 2.45
C ASP A 222 14.59 -23.08 3.23
N VAL A 223 13.77 -23.15 4.28
CA VAL A 223 13.22 -21.96 4.95
C VAL A 223 13.20 -22.10 6.47
N VAL A 224 13.59 -21.03 7.16
CA VAL A 224 13.43 -20.86 8.62
C VAL A 224 12.41 -19.74 8.87
N LEU A 225 11.36 -20.03 9.64
CA LEU A 225 10.37 -19.05 10.08
C LEU A 225 10.48 -18.85 11.59
N ILE A 226 10.72 -17.61 12.02
CA ILE A 226 10.92 -17.27 13.43
C ILE A 226 9.66 -16.59 13.97
N ASP A 227 9.01 -17.20 14.95
CA ASP A 227 7.88 -16.61 15.69
C ASP A 227 8.43 -15.78 16.86
N SER A 228 8.32 -14.45 16.77
CA SER A 228 8.76 -13.56 17.85
C SER A 228 7.65 -13.29 18.86
N ALA A 229 8.03 -12.84 20.05
CA ALA A 229 7.08 -12.23 20.97
C ALA A 229 6.39 -11.01 20.33
N GLY A 230 5.12 -10.78 20.68
CA GLY A 230 4.44 -9.51 20.47
C GLY A 230 4.27 -8.78 21.80
N ARG A 231 4.55 -7.49 21.86
CA ARG A 231 4.08 -6.55 22.89
C ARG A 231 3.99 -5.17 22.24
N GLN A 232 3.39 -4.22 22.94
CA GLN A 232 3.33 -2.82 22.52
C GLN A 232 4.75 -2.24 22.35
N GLU A 233 4.94 -1.39 21.34
CA GLU A 233 6.23 -0.80 20.94
C GLU A 233 6.93 -0.02 22.06
N THR A 234 6.16 0.45 23.04
CA THR A 234 6.65 1.19 24.22
C THR A 234 7.45 0.33 25.20
N ASN A 235 7.48 -1.00 25.04
CA ASN A 235 8.26 -1.89 25.88
C ASN A 235 9.74 -1.95 25.43
N LYS A 236 10.60 -1.14 26.07
CA LYS A 236 12.05 -1.11 25.80
C LYS A 236 12.71 -2.49 25.84
N ASN A 237 12.30 -3.37 26.76
CA ASN A 237 12.88 -4.70 26.90
C ASN A 237 12.55 -5.58 25.68
N LEU A 238 11.32 -5.52 25.17
CA LEU A 238 10.96 -6.23 23.95
C LEU A 238 11.79 -5.75 22.76
N MET A 239 11.96 -4.43 22.60
CA MET A 239 12.71 -3.90 21.47
C MET A 239 14.18 -4.35 21.49
N GLU A 240 14.79 -4.44 22.68
CA GLU A 240 16.14 -4.99 22.83
C GLU A 240 16.20 -6.50 22.52
N GLU A 241 15.19 -7.27 22.93
CA GLU A 241 15.08 -8.70 22.56
C GLU A 241 14.97 -8.88 21.04
N LEU A 242 14.11 -8.10 20.37
CA LEU A 242 13.93 -8.14 18.92
C LEU A 242 15.23 -7.75 18.19
N LYS A 243 15.91 -6.68 18.63
CA LYS A 243 17.23 -6.29 18.10
C LYS A 243 18.25 -7.40 18.27
N LYS A 244 18.25 -8.09 19.41
CA LYS A 244 19.14 -9.22 19.67
C LYS A 244 18.86 -10.38 18.71
N ILE A 245 17.59 -10.73 18.47
CA ILE A 245 17.21 -11.74 17.46
C ILE A 245 17.75 -11.32 16.09
N VAL A 246 17.52 -10.08 15.66
CA VAL A 246 18.00 -9.58 14.35
C VAL A 246 19.52 -9.68 14.24
N ARG A 247 20.26 -9.32 15.28
CA ARG A 247 21.73 -9.38 15.31
C ARG A 247 22.26 -10.81 15.21
N VAL A 248 21.63 -11.74 15.92
CA VAL A 248 22.08 -13.15 16.00
C VAL A 248 21.62 -13.96 14.79
N ALA A 249 20.35 -13.85 14.42
CA ALA A 249 19.73 -14.65 13.36
C ALA A 249 19.97 -14.07 11.95
N LYS A 250 20.31 -12.77 11.84
CA LYS A 250 20.52 -12.06 10.56
C LYS A 250 19.45 -12.41 9.51
N PRO A 251 18.16 -12.16 9.81
CA PRO A 251 17.06 -12.56 8.94
C PRO A 251 17.17 -11.89 7.56
N ASP A 252 16.89 -12.66 6.51
CA ASP A 252 16.84 -12.17 5.13
C ASP A 252 15.64 -11.25 4.91
N LEU A 253 14.53 -11.56 5.59
CA LEU A 253 13.32 -10.75 5.58
C LEU A 253 12.80 -10.55 7.00
N LYS A 254 12.46 -9.31 7.30
CA LYS A 254 11.73 -8.90 8.51
C LYS A 254 10.30 -8.60 8.09
N VAL A 255 9.37 -9.46 8.47
CA VAL A 255 7.96 -9.40 8.05
C VAL A 255 7.14 -8.84 9.19
N PHE A 256 6.65 -7.60 9.04
CA PHE A 256 5.71 -7.01 9.99
C PHE A 256 4.30 -7.53 9.73
N VAL A 257 3.66 -8.08 10.77
CA VAL A 257 2.29 -8.61 10.73
C VAL A 257 1.43 -7.70 11.59
N ALA A 258 0.35 -7.19 11.00
CA ALA A 258 -0.60 -6.30 11.65
C ALA A 258 -2.04 -6.66 11.25
N GLU A 259 -2.99 -6.18 12.04
CA GLU A 259 -4.41 -6.33 11.76
C GLU A 259 -4.89 -5.20 10.86
N SER A 260 -5.69 -5.49 9.84
CA SER A 260 -6.15 -4.47 8.90
C SER A 260 -7.24 -3.54 9.45
N TYR A 261 -7.75 -3.81 10.66
CA TYR A 261 -8.83 -3.04 11.28
C TYR A 261 -8.33 -2.09 12.38
N SER A 262 -7.06 -2.17 12.79
CA SER A 262 -6.52 -1.37 13.89
C SER A 262 -6.26 0.10 13.52
N GLY A 263 -6.52 0.52 12.27
CA GLY A 263 -6.45 1.92 11.82
C GLY A 263 -5.09 2.58 12.09
N GLN A 264 -5.09 3.91 12.22
CA GLN A 264 -3.99 4.65 12.85
C GLN A 264 -4.20 4.64 14.36
N ALA A 265 -3.48 3.77 15.06
CA ALA A 265 -3.43 3.69 16.52
C ALA A 265 -2.02 4.02 17.01
#